data_AF-A0A7D5IHE7-F1
#
_entry.id   AF-A0A7D5IHE7-F1
#
_cell.length_a   1.000
_cell.length_b   1.000
_cell.length_c   1.000
_cell.angle_alpha   90.00
_cell.angle_beta   90.00
_cell.angle_gamma   90.00
#
_symmetry.space_group_name_H-M   'P 1'
#
loop_
_entity.id
_entity.type
_entity.pdbx_description
1 polymer ?
#
loop_
_entity_poly.entity_id
_entity_poly.type
_entity_poly.pdbx_seq_one_letter_code
_entity_poly.pdbx_strand_id
1 'polypeptide(L)'
;MIATYDRDGYDVVYLRDDVESKVASLAEGVHEELVIREVGRDYLEELFEAGALHCSMHRFEEMTAFHFIEGGFTGLFVSIDSDADVPLASFAETCRAQLE
;
A
#
# COMPACT_ATOMS: atom_id res chain seq x y z
N MET A 1 7.67 6.20 -1.25
CA MET A 1 6.51 7.10 -1.48
C MET A 1 5.44 6.76 -0.46
N ILE A 2 4.66 7.74 -0.01
CA ILE A 2 3.45 7.55 0.78
C ILE A 2 2.30 8.18 0.00
N ALA A 3 1.24 7.42 -0.24
CA ALA A 3 0.04 7.91 -0.90
C ALA A 3 -1.21 7.31 -0.26
N THR A 4 -2.24 8.13 -0.08
CA THR A 4 -3.59 7.66 0.17
C THR A 4 -4.28 7.41 -1.17
N TYR A 5 -5.30 6.56 -1.19
CA TYR A 5 -6.10 6.36 -2.39
C TYR A 5 -7.57 6.14 -2.02
N ASP A 6 -8.45 6.40 -2.96
CA ASP A 6 -9.87 6.10 -2.89
C ASP A 6 -10.35 5.48 -4.21
N ARG A 7 -11.62 5.68 -4.60
CA ARG A 7 -12.15 5.20 -5.89
C ARG A 7 -11.80 6.08 -7.09
N ASP A 8 -11.50 7.35 -6.83
CA ASP A 8 -11.35 8.38 -7.85
C ASP A 8 -9.87 8.61 -8.18
N GLY A 9 -8.95 8.20 -7.31
CA GLY A 9 -7.53 8.23 -7.61
C GLY A 9 -6.61 7.92 -6.43
N TYR A 10 -5.38 8.43 -6.52
CA TYR A 10 -4.38 8.37 -5.46
C TYR A 10 -3.84 9.78 -5.19
N ASP A 11 -3.62 10.10 -3.92
CA ASP A 11 -3.07 11.36 -3.45
C ASP A 11 -1.72 11.13 -2.79
N VAL A 12 -0.67 11.71 -3.38
CA VAL A 12 0.70 11.59 -2.84
C VAL A 12 0.85 12.49 -1.61
N VAL A 13 1.06 11.88 -0.45
CA VAL A 13 1.34 12.56 0.82
C VAL A 13 2.83 12.88 0.94
N TYR A 14 3.68 11.95 0.51
CA TYR A 14 5.12 12.12 0.55
C TYR A 14 5.82 11.42 -0.61
N LEU A 15 6.76 12.15 -1.21
CA LEU A 15 7.61 11.65 -2.28
C LEU A 15 9.04 12.10 -2.01
N ARG A 16 9.99 11.19 -2.24
CA ARG A 16 11.42 11.51 -2.17
C ARG A 16 11.84 12.14 -3.49
N ASP A 17 12.64 13.19 -3.42
CA ASP A 17 12.98 14.05 -4.57
C ASP A 17 13.65 13.28 -5.74
N ASP A 18 14.38 12.20 -5.44
CA ASP A 18 15.10 11.36 -6.41
C ASP A 18 14.21 10.39 -7.21
N VAL A 19 12.94 10.19 -6.79
CA VAL A 19 12.00 9.25 -7.43
C VAL A 19 10.79 9.93 -8.07
N GLU A 20 10.74 11.27 -8.05
CA GLU A 20 9.60 12.06 -8.52
C GLU A 20 9.21 11.74 -9.97
N SER A 21 10.19 11.63 -10.86
CA SER A 21 9.96 11.34 -12.28
C SER A 21 9.46 9.92 -12.57
N LYS A 22 9.90 8.91 -11.79
CA LYS A 22 9.41 7.52 -11.93
C LYS A 22 7.97 7.39 -11.46
N VAL A 23 7.61 8.05 -10.37
CA VAL A 23 6.30 7.91 -9.73
C VAL A 23 5.16 8.49 -10.56
N ALA A 24 5.37 9.65 -11.22
CA ALA A 24 4.34 10.26 -12.08
C ALA A 24 3.84 9.33 -13.20
N SER A 25 4.68 8.40 -13.66
CA SER A 25 4.32 7.40 -14.68
C SER A 25 3.68 6.12 -14.15
N LEU A 26 3.81 5.82 -12.85
CA LEU A 26 3.37 4.58 -12.21
C LEU A 26 2.05 4.74 -11.45
N ALA A 27 1.79 5.96 -10.97
CA ALA A 27 0.57 6.46 -10.36
C ALA A 27 -0.73 5.74 -10.78
N GLU A 28 -1.10 5.87 -12.05
CA GLU A 28 -2.38 5.41 -12.60
C GLU A 28 -2.47 3.88 -12.63
N GLY A 29 -1.39 3.21 -13.07
CA GLY A 29 -1.33 1.73 -13.08
C GLY A 29 -1.28 1.11 -11.69
N VAL A 30 -0.68 1.80 -10.71
CA VAL A 30 -0.70 1.37 -9.30
C VAL A 30 -2.10 1.52 -8.72
N HIS A 31 -2.81 2.61 -9.01
CA HIS A 31 -4.20 2.79 -8.57
C HIS A 31 -5.13 1.71 -9.13
N GLU A 32 -5.06 1.43 -10.43
CA GLU A 32 -5.86 0.36 -11.05
C GLU A 32 -5.60 -1.00 -10.39
N GLU A 33 -4.33 -1.36 -10.17
CA GLU A 33 -3.96 -2.62 -9.52
C GLU A 33 -4.43 -2.70 -8.06
N LEU A 34 -4.38 -1.60 -7.31
CA LEU A 34 -4.81 -1.55 -5.91
C LEU A 34 -6.34 -1.69 -5.77
N VAL A 35 -7.10 -1.06 -6.65
CA VAL A 35 -8.57 -1.20 -6.70
C VAL A 35 -8.98 -2.62 -7.10
N ILE A 36 -8.28 -3.23 -8.08
CA ILE A 36 -8.55 -4.61 -8.50
C ILE A 36 -8.30 -5.62 -7.37
N ARG A 37 -7.37 -5.33 -6.45
CA ARG A 37 -7.03 -6.23 -5.33
C ARG A 37 -8.05 -6.27 -4.20
N GLU A 38 -8.99 -5.33 -4.10
CA GLU A 38 -10.09 -5.48 -3.13
C GLU A 38 -10.95 -6.72 -3.43
N VAL A 39 -11.06 -7.14 -4.70
CA VAL A 39 -11.74 -8.40 -5.08
C VAL A 39 -11.02 -9.64 -4.53
N GLY A 40 -9.71 -9.54 -4.30
CA GLY A 40 -8.91 -10.63 -3.72
C GLY A 40 -8.96 -10.70 -2.20
N ARG A 41 -9.38 -9.63 -1.51
CA ARG A 41 -9.39 -9.56 -0.04
C ARG A 41 -10.30 -10.60 0.58
N ASP A 42 -11.58 -10.56 0.21
CA ASP A 42 -12.61 -11.40 0.83
C ASP A 42 -12.29 -12.90 0.65
N TYR A 43 -11.73 -13.27 -0.50
CA TYR A 43 -11.24 -14.62 -0.76
C TYR A 43 -10.06 -15.03 0.15
N LEU A 44 -9.11 -14.13 0.39
CA LEU A 44 -7.97 -14.42 1.27
C LEU A 44 -8.42 -14.56 2.73
N GLU A 45 -9.33 -13.71 3.19
CA GLU A 45 -9.90 -13.79 4.54
C GLU A 45 -10.63 -15.12 4.77
N GLU A 46 -11.42 -15.57 3.80
CA GLU A 46 -12.07 -16.88 3.82
C GLU A 46 -11.06 -18.03 3.79
N LEU A 47 -10.04 -17.94 2.93
CA LEU A 47 -9.05 -19.01 2.76
C LEU A 47 -8.16 -19.22 3.99
N PHE A 48 -7.74 -18.13 4.65
CA PHE A 48 -6.83 -18.20 5.79
C PHE A 48 -7.54 -18.39 7.13
N GLU A 49 -8.84 -18.11 7.20
CA GLU A 49 -9.65 -18.15 8.45
C GLU A 49 -8.98 -17.37 9.61
N ALA A 50 -8.24 -16.31 9.30
CA ALA A 50 -7.39 -15.58 10.24
C ALA A 50 -7.94 -14.20 10.65
N GLY A 51 -9.20 -13.91 10.29
CA GLY A 51 -9.81 -12.60 10.48
C GLY A 51 -9.57 -11.66 9.30
N ALA A 52 -9.74 -10.36 9.54
CA ALA A 52 -9.66 -9.34 8.49
C ALA A 52 -8.23 -9.15 7.98
N LEU A 53 -8.09 -8.97 6.67
CA LEU A 53 -6.82 -8.66 6.02
C LEU A 53 -6.53 -7.17 6.18
N HIS A 54 -5.56 -6.85 7.03
CA HIS A 54 -5.18 -5.46 7.31
C HIS A 54 -4.17 -4.88 6.30
N CYS A 55 -3.28 -5.71 5.75
CA CYS A 55 -2.28 -5.25 4.79
C CYS A 55 -1.66 -6.38 3.95
N SER A 56 -1.06 -6.01 2.83
CA SER A 56 -0.17 -6.87 2.04
C SER A 56 1.21 -6.24 1.85
N MET A 57 2.24 -7.08 1.72
CA MET A 57 3.62 -6.67 1.45
C MET A 57 4.14 -7.35 0.18
N HIS A 58 4.68 -6.57 -0.74
CA HIS A 58 5.31 -7.05 -1.98
C HIS A 58 6.73 -6.52 -2.06
N ARG A 59 7.72 -7.41 -2.14
CA ARG A 59 9.12 -7.04 -2.29
C ARG A 59 9.57 -7.22 -3.73
N PHE A 60 10.11 -6.16 -4.29
CA PHE A 60 10.74 -6.09 -5.61
C PHE A 60 12.25 -5.86 -5.44
N GLU A 61 12.97 -5.88 -6.56
CA GLU A 61 14.42 -5.64 -6.56
C GLU A 61 14.77 -4.23 -6.05
N GLU A 62 14.02 -3.21 -6.47
CA GLU A 62 14.29 -1.81 -6.09
C GLU A 62 13.51 -1.33 -4.85
N MET A 63 12.38 -1.96 -4.51
CA MET A 63 11.52 -1.46 -3.43
C MET A 63 10.71 -2.54 -2.72
N THR A 64 10.33 -2.26 -1.48
CA THR A 64 9.27 -2.97 -0.78
C THR A 64 8.01 -2.10 -0.77
N ALA A 65 6.91 -2.63 -1.28
CA ALA A 65 5.59 -2.00 -1.27
C ALA A 65 4.72 -2.59 -0.17
N PHE A 66 4.03 -1.72 0.54
CA PHE A 66 3.02 -2.03 1.53
C PHE A 66 1.71 -1.43 1.09
N HIS A 67 0.65 -2.22 1.20
CA HIS A 67 -0.70 -1.80 0.91
C HIS A 67 -1.54 -2.07 2.14
N PHE A 68 -1.97 -1.01 2.82
CA PHE A 68 -2.86 -1.04 3.97
C PHE A 68 -4.27 -0.73 3.52
N ILE A 69 -5.21 -1.57 3.94
CA ILE A 69 -6.59 -1.53 3.47
C ILE A 69 -7.45 -0.92 4.58
N GLU A 70 -8.25 0.07 4.19
CA GLU A 70 -9.37 0.55 4.97
C GLU A 70 -10.67 0.24 4.19
N GLY A 71 -11.77 0.02 4.90
CA GLY A 71 -13.02 -0.36 4.25
C GLY A 71 -13.52 0.72 3.28
N GLY A 72 -14.10 0.32 2.15
CA GLY A 72 -14.73 1.27 1.23
C GLY A 72 -13.80 1.83 0.16
N PHE A 73 -12.86 1.02 -0.34
CA PHE A 73 -11.90 1.40 -1.39
C PHE A 73 -10.89 2.47 -0.95
N THR A 74 -10.77 2.74 0.34
CA THR A 74 -9.75 3.65 0.89
C THR A 74 -8.56 2.88 1.42
N GLY A 75 -7.40 3.53 1.49
CA GLY A 75 -6.24 2.90 2.09
C GLY A 75 -4.97 3.71 1.93
N LEU A 76 -3.87 3.10 2.39
CA LEU A 76 -2.55 3.70 2.36
C LEU A 76 -1.59 2.80 1.58
N PHE A 77 -0.95 3.38 0.58
CA PHE A 77 0.17 2.79 -0.13
C PHE A 77 1.47 3.39 0.38
N VAL A 78 2.40 2.53 0.78
CA VAL A 78 3.74 2.94 1.21
C VAL A 78 4.79 2.15 0.46
N SER A 79 5.78 2.82 -0.08
CA SER A 79 6.99 2.20 -0.63
C SER A 79 8.25 2.70 0.05
N ILE A 80 9.16 1.77 0.32
CA ILE A 80 10.50 2.00 0.85
C ILE A 80 11.53 1.31 -0.04
N ASP A 81 12.79 1.70 0.04
CA ASP A 81 13.87 1.01 -0.68
C ASP A 81 13.94 -0.46 -0.25
N SER A 82 14.34 -1.35 -1.17
CA SER A 82 14.36 -2.78 -0.91
C SER A 82 15.37 -3.22 0.16
N ASP A 83 16.37 -2.38 0.45
CA ASP A 83 17.40 -2.60 1.46
C ASP A 83 17.12 -1.90 2.80
N ALA A 84 16.01 -1.16 2.89
CA ALA A 84 15.61 -0.51 4.13
C ALA A 84 15.26 -1.55 5.21
N ASP A 85 15.92 -1.46 6.37
CA ASP A 85 15.66 -2.30 7.53
C ASP A 85 14.66 -1.62 8.47
N VAL A 86 13.39 -2.00 8.36
CA VAL A 86 12.30 -1.49 9.21
C VAL A 86 11.69 -2.63 10.05
N PRO A 87 11.49 -2.44 11.36
CA PRO A 87 10.80 -3.45 12.16
C PRO A 87 9.33 -3.53 11.72
N LEU A 88 8.97 -4.65 11.08
CA LEU A 88 7.71 -4.81 10.36
C LEU A 88 6.48 -4.55 11.24
N ALA A 89 6.45 -5.07 12.47
CA ALA A 89 5.31 -4.93 13.37
C ALA A 89 5.05 -3.45 13.74
N SER A 90 6.08 -2.73 14.17
CA SER A 90 5.93 -1.30 14.51
C SER A 90 5.65 -0.44 13.29
N PHE A 91 6.22 -0.80 12.14
CA PHE A 91 5.97 -0.09 10.90
C PHE A 91 4.51 -0.23 10.47
N ALA A 92 3.99 -1.45 10.47
CA ALA A 92 2.60 -1.73 10.12
C ALA A 92 1.62 -0.99 11.06
N GLU A 93 1.84 -1.03 12.37
CA GLU A 93 1.00 -0.28 13.32
C GLU A 93 1.09 1.24 13.12
N THR A 94 2.28 1.76 12.83
CA THR A 94 2.46 3.21 12.57
C THR A 94 1.70 3.64 11.33
N CYS A 95 1.77 2.86 10.24
CA CYS A 95 1.02 3.13 9.02
C CYS A 95 -0.49 3.02 9.23
N ARG A 96 -0.95 2.02 9.98
CA ARG A 96 -2.37 1.85 10.33
C ARG A 96 -2.91 3.05 11.12
N ALA A 97 -2.13 3.59 12.07
CA ALA A 97 -2.51 4.77 12.84
C ALA A 97 -2.59 6.07 12.01
N GLN A 98 -2.16 6.07 10.74
CA GLN A 98 -2.38 7.20 9.82
C GLN A 98 -3.72 7.12 9.08
N LEU A 99 -4.41 5.97 9.15
CA LEU A 99 -5.73 5.77 8.55
C LEU A 99 -6.87 6.09 9.53
N GLU A 100 -6.60 6.12 10.86
CA GLU A 100 -7.56 6.45 11.92
C GLU A 100 -7.71 7.98 12.15
#